data_AF-A0A7X0A3E8-F1
#
_entry.id   AF-A0A7X0A3E8-F1
#
_cell.length_a   1.000
_cell.length_b   1.000
_cell.length_c   1.000
_cell.angle_alpha   90.00
_cell.angle_beta   90.00
_cell.angle_gamma   90.00
#
_symmetry.space_group_name_H-M   'P 1'
#
loop_
_entity.id
_entity.type
_entity.pdbx_description
1 polymer ?
#
loop_
_entity_poly.entity_id
_entity_poly.type
_entity_poly.pdbx_seq_one_letter_code
_entity_poly.pdbx_strand_id
1 'polypeptide(L)'
;MKKALFLTVVLAATGLTSFAQNVVNPQVEVTESAASIITKIETDKQYTIVSLDQYATTDNAWLILNKEIYIQTDVDNKHYDYVKSENVAVAPETRYIFKKAGDKLSFKIYFKKIPANTKSIDIIERAGKRTDGVTFLNFYNVDLIHSSPGEQRVKVTDVVLLPPPPVNGPGQSLNGANDMASAMSSVVPMYASMAKSILDAQLAYYQQPGKIAEIAKLNKKYYDALLKEGFAMDQAIKIITSNSLIPKSTSVNGQ
;
A
#
# COMPACT_ATOMS: atom_id res chain seq x y z
N MET A 1 2.60 -42.19 -50.21
CA MET A 1 1.79 -41.20 -49.46
C MET A 1 1.74 -41.51 -47.96
N LYS A 2 2.87 -41.54 -47.24
CA LYS A 2 2.89 -41.83 -45.77
C LYS A 2 3.99 -41.09 -44.97
N LYS A 3 4.73 -40.16 -45.59
CA LYS A 3 5.84 -39.44 -44.91
C LYS A 3 5.56 -37.96 -44.64
N ALA A 4 4.43 -37.43 -45.12
CA ALA A 4 4.06 -36.02 -44.95
C ALA A 4 3.12 -35.76 -43.76
N LEU A 5 2.71 -36.80 -43.01
CA LEU A 5 1.72 -36.65 -41.93
C LEU A 5 2.32 -36.52 -40.52
N PHE A 6 3.65 -36.67 -40.37
CA PHE A 6 4.31 -36.59 -39.06
C PHE A 6 4.85 -35.19 -38.73
N LEU A 7 4.85 -34.25 -39.68
CA LEU A 7 5.39 -32.91 -39.45
C LEU A 7 4.37 -31.91 -38.89
N THR A 8 3.07 -32.23 -38.93
CA THR A 8 2.00 -31.31 -38.50
C THR A 8 1.52 -31.52 -37.06
N VAL A 9 1.86 -32.66 -36.43
CA VAL A 9 1.44 -32.96 -35.05
C VAL A 9 2.49 -32.51 -34.00
N VAL A 10 3.75 -32.32 -34.40
CA VAL A 10 4.80 -31.82 -33.48
C VAL A 10 4.75 -30.30 -33.28
N LEU A 11 4.05 -29.56 -34.15
CA LEU A 11 3.93 -28.10 -34.03
C LEU A 11 2.82 -27.62 -33.08
N ALA A 12 2.02 -28.53 -32.52
CA ALA A 12 0.90 -28.19 -31.64
C ALA A 12 1.22 -28.27 -30.13
N ALA A 13 2.44 -28.67 -29.74
CA ALA A 13 2.78 -28.94 -28.33
C ALA A 13 3.71 -27.89 -27.66
N THR A 14 4.15 -26.84 -28.36
CA THR A 14 5.07 -25.83 -27.79
C THR A 14 4.38 -24.52 -27.40
N GLY A 15 3.08 -24.57 -27.11
CA GLY A 15 2.33 -23.49 -26.49
C GLY A 15 2.33 -23.60 -24.97
N LEU A 16 3.46 -23.93 -24.33
CA LEU A 16 3.57 -23.74 -22.88
C LEU A 16 3.57 -22.23 -22.65
N THR A 17 2.38 -21.71 -22.33
CA THR A 17 2.21 -20.37 -21.77
C THR A 17 3.05 -20.32 -20.51
N SER A 18 4.25 -19.76 -20.63
CA SER A 18 5.05 -19.36 -19.49
C SER A 18 4.21 -18.35 -18.74
N PHE A 19 3.53 -18.78 -17.68
CA PHE A 19 2.87 -17.89 -16.75
C PHE A 19 3.98 -17.04 -16.11
N ALA A 20 4.17 -15.85 -16.66
CA ALA A 20 4.99 -14.83 -16.02
C ALA A 20 4.22 -14.42 -14.75
N GLN A 21 4.82 -14.65 -13.58
CA GLN A 21 4.25 -14.16 -12.34
C GLN A 21 4.26 -12.63 -12.40
N ASN A 22 3.11 -12.01 -12.19
CA ASN A 22 2.95 -10.56 -12.33
C ASN A 22 1.98 -10.08 -11.25
N VAL A 23 2.49 -9.26 -10.35
CA VAL A 23 1.72 -8.66 -9.26
C VAL A 23 1.88 -7.16 -9.31
N VAL A 24 0.75 -6.47 -9.41
CA VAL A 24 0.68 -5.01 -9.33
C VAL A 24 0.37 -4.62 -7.90
N ASN A 25 1.07 -3.62 -7.37
CA ASN A 25 0.96 -3.15 -5.99
C ASN A 25 0.98 -4.30 -4.97
N PRO A 26 2.06 -5.09 -4.89
CA PRO A 26 2.11 -6.23 -3.96
C PRO A 26 1.92 -5.77 -2.52
N GLN A 27 1.35 -6.63 -1.69
CA GLN A 27 1.33 -6.39 -0.24
C GLN A 27 2.75 -6.51 0.31
N VAL A 28 3.15 -5.57 1.16
CA VAL A 28 4.44 -5.56 1.84
C VAL A 28 4.16 -5.55 3.33
N GLU A 29 4.68 -6.54 4.06
CA GLU A 29 4.47 -6.63 5.51
C GLU A 29 5.31 -5.60 6.25
N VAL A 30 6.59 -5.50 5.90
CA VAL A 30 7.53 -4.57 6.53
C VAL A 30 8.37 -3.86 5.47
N THR A 31 8.51 -2.54 5.60
CA THR A 31 9.45 -1.73 4.82
C THR A 31 10.29 -0.87 5.74
N GLU A 32 11.59 -0.78 5.45
CA GLU A 32 12.48 0.16 6.12
C GLU A 32 12.61 1.49 5.36
N SER A 33 12.08 1.56 4.14
CA SER A 33 12.04 2.78 3.34
C SER A 33 10.60 3.26 3.17
N ALA A 34 10.15 4.13 4.07
CA ALA A 34 8.79 4.69 4.03
C ALA A 34 8.51 5.55 2.78
N ALA A 35 9.55 6.01 2.10
CA ALA A 35 9.44 6.86 0.91
C ALA A 35 9.53 6.07 -0.42
N SER A 36 9.77 4.75 -0.35
CA SER A 36 9.81 3.86 -1.50
C SER A 36 8.57 2.96 -1.52
N ILE A 37 7.94 2.82 -2.69
CA ILE A 37 6.76 1.99 -2.87
C ILE A 37 7.01 1.03 -4.03
N ILE A 38 6.79 -0.26 -3.82
CA ILE A 38 6.80 -1.25 -4.90
C ILE A 38 5.48 -1.13 -5.66
N THR A 39 5.54 -0.75 -6.93
CA THR A 39 4.37 -0.59 -7.78
C THR A 39 4.04 -1.85 -8.56
N LYS A 40 5.04 -2.69 -8.84
CA LYS A 40 4.87 -3.93 -9.59
C LYS A 40 6.05 -4.88 -9.41
N ILE A 41 5.78 -6.17 -9.38
CA ILE A 41 6.77 -7.24 -9.53
C ILE A 41 6.37 -8.12 -10.70
N GLU A 42 7.31 -8.39 -11.60
CA GLU A 42 7.11 -9.32 -12.72
C GLU A 42 8.30 -10.26 -12.89
N THR A 43 8.02 -11.54 -13.11
CA THR A 43 9.05 -12.55 -13.40
C THR A 43 8.85 -13.06 -14.82
N ASP A 44 9.82 -12.75 -15.69
CA ASP A 44 9.82 -13.17 -17.08
C ASP A 44 10.71 -14.42 -17.32
N LYS A 45 11.14 -14.64 -18.56
CA LYS A 45 12.00 -15.79 -18.91
C LYS A 45 13.43 -15.65 -18.37
N GLN A 46 13.92 -14.44 -18.18
CA GLN A 46 15.32 -14.11 -17.85
C GLN A 46 15.47 -13.48 -16.45
N TYR A 47 14.51 -12.67 -16.03
CA TYR A 47 14.64 -11.81 -14.85
C TYR A 47 13.40 -11.82 -13.96
N THR A 48 13.63 -11.46 -12.71
CA THR A 48 12.59 -10.90 -11.84
C THR A 48 12.81 -9.40 -11.78
N ILE A 49 11.78 -8.63 -12.08
CA ILE A 49 11.81 -7.19 -12.25
C ILE A 49 10.93 -6.58 -11.16
N VAL A 50 11.51 -5.69 -10.38
CA VAL A 50 10.81 -4.91 -9.35
C VAL A 50 10.73 -3.47 -9.84
N SER A 51 9.51 -2.95 -9.98
CA SER A 51 9.23 -1.55 -10.32
C SER A 51 8.89 -0.78 -9.05
N LEU A 52 9.54 0.37 -8.85
CA LEU A 52 9.40 1.18 -7.64
C LEU A 52 9.16 2.65 -7.96
N ASP A 53 8.43 3.31 -7.07
CA ASP A 53 8.33 4.77 -6.98
C ASP A 53 9.03 5.23 -5.70
N GLN A 54 10.00 6.14 -5.83
CA GLN A 54 10.63 6.85 -4.72
C GLN A 54 10.09 8.28 -4.66
N TYR A 55 9.74 8.74 -3.46
CA TYR A 55 9.41 10.13 -3.19
C TYR A 55 10.52 10.82 -2.39
N ALA A 56 10.82 12.07 -2.74
CA ALA A 56 11.73 12.91 -1.98
C ALA A 56 11.07 13.33 -0.66
N THR A 57 11.73 13.08 0.47
CA THR A 57 11.23 13.54 1.78
C THR A 57 11.60 15.00 2.06
N THR A 58 12.66 15.50 1.43
CA THR A 58 13.19 16.85 1.61
C THR A 58 13.76 17.39 0.28
N ASP A 59 13.96 18.69 0.20
CA ASP A 59 14.65 19.33 -0.94
C ASP A 59 16.10 18.82 -1.02
N ASN A 60 16.59 18.56 -2.24
CA ASN A 60 17.92 17.99 -2.48
C ASN A 60 18.18 16.62 -1.84
N ALA A 61 17.11 15.90 -1.45
CA ALA A 61 17.23 14.49 -1.11
C ALA A 61 17.92 13.73 -2.25
N TRP A 62 18.62 12.65 -1.91
CA TRP A 62 19.32 11.84 -2.90
C TRP A 62 18.92 10.37 -2.79
N LEU A 63 19.00 9.69 -3.93
CA LEU A 63 18.81 8.24 -4.04
C LEU A 63 20.03 7.63 -4.73
N ILE A 64 20.45 6.50 -4.21
CA ILE A 64 21.48 5.65 -4.80
C ILE A 64 21.11 4.21 -4.51
N LEU A 65 21.37 3.32 -5.47
CA LEU A 65 21.17 1.88 -5.32
C LEU A 65 22.51 1.17 -5.15
N ASN A 66 22.62 0.26 -4.19
CA ASN A 66 23.76 -0.65 -4.07
C ASN A 66 23.58 -1.90 -4.95
N LYS A 67 24.64 -2.29 -5.69
CA LYS A 67 24.66 -3.49 -6.54
C LYS A 67 24.62 -4.80 -5.74
N GLU A 68 24.88 -4.75 -4.44
CA GLU A 68 24.79 -5.91 -3.54
C GLU A 68 23.32 -6.25 -3.15
N ILE A 69 22.34 -5.48 -3.62
CA ILE A 69 20.92 -5.79 -3.41
C ILE A 69 20.55 -7.16 -4.00
N TYR A 70 19.75 -7.91 -3.27
CA TYR A 70 19.30 -9.24 -3.70
C TYR A 70 17.85 -9.51 -3.31
N ILE A 71 17.27 -10.52 -3.96
CA ILE A 71 16.00 -11.12 -3.56
C ILE A 71 16.28 -12.39 -2.75
N GLN A 72 15.61 -12.55 -1.62
CA GLN A 72 15.51 -13.83 -0.91
C GLN A 72 14.09 -14.36 -1.04
N THR A 73 13.95 -15.65 -1.34
CA THR A 73 12.64 -16.28 -1.57
C THR A 73 12.21 -17.16 -0.39
N ASP A 74 10.90 -17.34 -0.21
CA ASP A 74 10.33 -18.35 0.70
C ASP A 74 10.73 -19.78 0.34
N VAL A 75 11.13 -20.01 -0.92
CA VAL A 75 11.69 -21.26 -1.40
C VAL A 75 13.18 -21.34 -1.06
N ASP A 76 13.55 -22.27 -0.17
CA ASP A 76 14.92 -22.63 0.19
C ASP A 76 15.81 -21.49 0.73
N ASN A 77 15.25 -20.32 1.06
CA ASN A 77 15.99 -19.12 1.50
C ASN A 77 17.14 -18.73 0.55
N LYS A 78 17.01 -19.05 -0.75
CA LYS A 78 18.07 -18.78 -1.72
C LYS A 78 18.12 -17.30 -2.09
N HIS A 79 19.34 -16.78 -2.27
CA HIS A 79 19.58 -15.42 -2.74
C HIS A 79 19.64 -15.36 -4.27
N TYR A 80 19.00 -14.35 -4.84
CA TYR A 80 18.94 -14.05 -6.26
C TYR A 80 19.49 -12.64 -6.50
N ASP A 81 20.70 -12.59 -7.06
CA ASP A 81 21.48 -11.36 -7.16
C ASP A 81 20.88 -10.33 -8.14
N TYR A 82 21.20 -9.06 -7.89
CA TYR A 82 21.07 -7.97 -8.85
C TYR A 82 21.74 -8.28 -10.20
N VAL A 83 21.11 -7.81 -11.27
CA VAL A 83 21.62 -7.87 -12.64
C VAL A 83 21.83 -6.48 -13.21
N LYS A 84 20.79 -5.64 -13.19
CA LYS A 84 20.82 -4.27 -13.73
C LYS A 84 19.70 -3.41 -13.13
N SER A 85 19.73 -2.11 -13.40
CA SER A 85 18.65 -1.18 -13.04
C SER A 85 18.43 -0.14 -14.13
N GLU A 86 17.24 0.46 -14.15
CA GLU A 86 16.84 1.48 -15.10
C GLU A 86 16.33 2.73 -14.36
N ASN A 87 16.78 3.91 -14.79
CA ASN A 87 16.37 5.21 -14.25
C ASN A 87 16.67 5.45 -12.75
N VAL A 88 17.75 4.87 -12.23
CA VAL A 88 18.25 5.12 -10.87
C VAL A 88 19.77 5.15 -10.88
N ALA A 89 20.36 6.01 -10.03
CA ALA A 89 21.80 6.07 -9.84
C ALA A 89 22.29 4.85 -9.05
N VAL A 90 23.47 4.34 -9.40
CA VAL A 90 24.04 3.13 -8.80
C VAL A 90 25.39 3.45 -8.17
N ALA A 91 25.62 2.94 -6.96
CA ALA A 91 26.87 3.09 -6.23
C ALA A 91 28.05 2.36 -6.91
N PRO A 92 29.28 2.86 -6.75
CA PRO A 92 29.66 4.11 -6.07
C PRO A 92 29.64 5.35 -6.98
N GLU A 93 29.26 5.19 -8.25
CA GLU A 93 29.62 6.11 -9.33
C GLU A 93 28.80 7.40 -9.35
N THR A 94 27.50 7.34 -9.00
CA THR A 94 26.59 8.49 -9.12
C THR A 94 25.51 8.52 -8.03
N ARG A 95 24.86 9.68 -7.86
CA ARG A 95 23.65 9.86 -7.04
C ARG A 95 22.59 10.55 -7.87
N TYR A 96 21.33 10.15 -7.71
CA TYR A 96 20.21 10.92 -8.20
C TYR A 96 19.85 11.96 -7.15
N ILE A 97 19.73 13.23 -7.52
CA ILE A 97 19.38 14.32 -6.60
C ILE A 97 18.00 14.85 -6.99
N PHE A 98 17.05 14.74 -6.07
CA PHE A 98 15.72 15.32 -6.20
C PHE A 98 15.80 16.84 -6.07
N LYS A 99 14.99 17.58 -6.83
CA LYS A 99 15.05 19.05 -6.78
C LYS A 99 14.26 19.58 -5.59
N LYS A 100 13.11 18.95 -5.29
CA LYS A 100 12.19 19.37 -4.23
C LYS A 100 11.60 18.18 -3.47
N ALA A 101 11.19 18.43 -2.23
CA ALA A 101 10.39 17.50 -1.46
C ALA A 101 9.08 17.16 -2.21
N GLY A 102 8.68 15.89 -2.15
CA GLY A 102 7.53 15.35 -2.89
C GLY A 102 7.82 14.97 -4.34
N ASP A 103 8.98 15.34 -4.91
CA ASP A 103 9.38 14.88 -6.24
C ASP A 103 9.41 13.35 -6.29
N LYS A 104 8.99 12.80 -7.43
CA LYS A 104 8.90 11.36 -7.65
C LYS A 104 9.91 10.88 -8.67
N LEU A 105 10.59 9.77 -8.37
CA LEU A 105 11.39 9.02 -9.34
C LEU A 105 10.84 7.59 -9.44
N SER A 106 10.46 7.19 -10.65
CA SER A 106 10.05 5.82 -10.97
C SER A 106 11.22 5.07 -11.60
N PHE A 107 11.57 3.91 -11.08
CA PHE A 107 12.73 3.14 -11.54
C PHE A 107 12.49 1.63 -11.45
N LYS A 108 13.37 0.86 -12.08
CA LYS A 108 13.30 -0.61 -12.09
C LYS A 108 14.60 -1.24 -11.64
N ILE A 109 14.49 -2.36 -10.94
CA ILE A 109 15.62 -3.22 -10.57
C ILE A 109 15.37 -4.62 -11.13
N TYR A 110 16.39 -5.17 -11.77
CA TYR A 110 16.36 -6.49 -12.39
C TYR A 110 17.24 -7.42 -11.57
N PHE A 111 16.68 -8.56 -11.18
CA PHE A 111 17.33 -9.62 -10.44
C PHE A 111 17.39 -10.89 -11.28
N LYS A 112 18.25 -11.83 -10.89
CA LYS A 112 18.19 -13.21 -11.38
C LYS A 112 16.77 -13.76 -11.19
N LYS A 113 16.29 -14.49 -12.19
CA LYS A 113 14.96 -15.09 -12.17
C LYS A 113 14.75 -15.97 -10.93
N ILE A 114 13.67 -15.71 -10.21
CA ILE A 114 13.20 -16.54 -9.10
C ILE A 114 12.32 -17.72 -9.58
N PRO A 115 12.17 -18.78 -8.77
CA PRO A 115 11.28 -19.92 -9.07
C PRO A 115 9.81 -19.48 -9.22
N ALA A 116 9.08 -20.14 -10.12
CA ALA A 116 7.67 -19.79 -10.38
C ALA A 116 6.71 -20.16 -9.24
N ASN A 117 7.15 -21.01 -8.30
CA ASN A 117 6.39 -21.41 -7.12
C ASN A 117 6.65 -20.51 -5.90
N THR A 118 7.46 -19.45 -6.04
CA THR A 118 7.71 -18.47 -4.99
C THR A 118 6.45 -17.69 -4.66
N LYS A 119 6.12 -17.63 -3.37
CA LYS A 119 4.90 -16.98 -2.88
C LYS A 119 5.19 -15.63 -2.26
N SER A 120 6.34 -15.50 -1.61
CA SER A 120 6.80 -14.24 -1.05
C SER A 120 8.30 -14.08 -1.21
N ILE A 121 8.72 -12.82 -1.20
CA ILE A 121 10.13 -12.45 -1.30
C ILE A 121 10.49 -11.35 -0.30
N ASP A 122 11.75 -11.36 0.09
CA ASP A 122 12.40 -10.19 0.68
C ASP A 122 13.27 -9.54 -0.40
N ILE A 123 13.29 -8.22 -0.45
CA ILE A 123 14.21 -7.42 -1.25
C ILE A 123 15.12 -6.73 -0.26
N ILE A 124 16.40 -7.09 -0.26
CA ILE A 124 17.34 -6.66 0.77
C ILE A 124 18.51 -5.96 0.09
N GLU A 125 18.62 -4.65 0.28
CA GLU A 125 19.79 -3.88 -0.16
C GLU A 125 20.96 -4.04 0.83
N ARG A 126 20.67 -4.03 2.14
CA ARG A 126 21.65 -4.34 3.17
C ARG A 126 20.95 -4.65 4.50
N ALA A 127 21.28 -5.78 5.11
CA ALA A 127 20.79 -6.10 6.44
C ALA A 127 21.42 -5.20 7.52
N GLY A 128 20.60 -4.76 8.47
CA GLY A 128 21.02 -3.98 9.64
C GLY A 128 20.76 -2.49 9.53
N LYS A 129 20.61 -1.83 10.69
CA LYS A 129 20.38 -0.38 10.76
C LYS A 129 21.70 0.37 10.70
N ARG A 130 21.79 1.38 9.84
CA ARG A 130 22.90 2.34 9.93
C ARG A 130 22.67 3.27 11.12
N THR A 131 23.75 3.64 11.79
CA THR A 131 23.74 4.61 12.89
C THR A 131 23.63 6.06 12.41
N ASP A 132 23.74 6.31 11.09
CA ASP A 132 23.71 7.64 10.49
C ASP A 132 22.33 8.08 9.98
N GLY A 133 21.28 7.28 10.26
CA GLY A 133 19.91 7.61 9.89
C GLY A 133 19.57 7.40 8.41
N VAL A 134 20.49 6.87 7.59
CA VAL A 134 20.20 6.50 6.20
C VAL A 134 19.49 5.14 6.18
N THR A 135 18.30 5.10 5.59
CA THR A 135 17.52 3.88 5.40
C THR A 135 17.96 3.15 4.13
N PHE A 136 17.98 1.82 4.18
CA PHE A 136 18.21 0.98 3.00
C PHE A 136 16.89 0.64 2.33
N LEU A 137 16.97 0.28 1.04
CA LEU A 137 15.85 -0.21 0.26
C LEU A 137 15.54 -1.67 0.62
N ASN A 138 15.05 -1.89 1.85
CA ASN A 138 14.67 -3.20 2.36
C ASN A 138 13.14 -3.34 2.44
N PHE A 139 12.61 -4.40 1.84
CA PHE A 139 11.21 -4.80 1.90
C PHE A 139 11.14 -6.27 2.29
N TYR A 140 10.34 -6.59 3.29
CA TYR A 140 10.21 -7.94 3.82
C TYR A 140 8.80 -8.49 3.62
N ASN A 141 8.75 -9.79 3.32
CA ASN A 141 7.56 -10.58 3.05
C ASN A 141 6.63 -9.93 2.02
N VAL A 142 7.19 -9.57 0.87
CA VAL A 142 6.45 -9.03 -0.27
C VAL A 142 5.64 -10.15 -0.93
N ASP A 143 4.32 -10.01 -0.95
CA ASP A 143 3.40 -11.02 -1.47
C ASP A 143 3.39 -11.03 -3.01
N LEU A 144 3.71 -12.19 -3.60
CA LEU A 144 3.71 -12.42 -5.04
C LEU A 144 2.45 -13.14 -5.57
N ILE A 145 1.42 -13.27 -4.73
CA ILE A 145 0.12 -13.86 -5.05
C ILE A 145 -0.98 -12.79 -4.96
N HIS A 146 -0.94 -11.96 -3.93
CA HIS A 146 -1.98 -10.96 -3.65
C HIS A 146 -1.48 -9.54 -3.91
N SER A 147 -2.24 -8.83 -4.74
CA SER A 147 -2.15 -7.38 -4.82
C SER A 147 -2.77 -6.75 -3.58
N SER A 148 -2.10 -5.75 -3.01
CA SER A 148 -2.80 -4.80 -2.15
C SER A 148 -3.88 -4.14 -3.00
N PRO A 149 -5.15 -4.05 -2.54
CA PRO A 149 -6.06 -3.07 -3.10
C PRO A 149 -5.37 -1.76 -2.82
N GLY A 150 -4.68 -1.23 -3.83
CA GLY A 150 -3.72 -0.15 -3.65
C GLY A 150 -4.38 0.95 -2.83
N GLU A 151 -3.58 1.76 -2.16
CA GLU A 151 -4.04 3.10 -1.86
C GLU A 151 -4.59 3.68 -3.18
N GLN A 152 -5.90 3.57 -3.37
CA GLN A 152 -6.67 4.61 -3.97
C GLN A 152 -6.39 5.76 -3.02
N ARG A 153 -5.28 6.47 -3.26
CA ARG A 153 -5.26 7.90 -3.07
C ARG A 153 -6.54 8.31 -3.74
N VAL A 154 -7.57 8.52 -2.92
CA VAL A 154 -8.80 9.20 -3.30
C VAL A 154 -8.29 10.25 -4.27
N LYS A 155 -8.73 10.19 -5.54
CA LYS A 155 -8.58 11.36 -6.39
C LYS A 155 -9.24 12.43 -5.54
N VAL A 156 -8.43 13.27 -4.90
CA VAL A 156 -8.88 14.47 -4.25
C VAL A 156 -9.41 15.25 -5.44
N THR A 157 -10.68 15.04 -5.76
CA THR A 157 -11.44 16.04 -6.45
C THR A 157 -11.26 17.23 -5.54
N ASP A 158 -10.51 18.23 -6.00
CA ASP A 158 -10.31 19.48 -5.28
C ASP A 158 -11.70 19.95 -4.85
N VAL A 159 -12.06 19.67 -3.60
CA VAL A 159 -13.22 20.28 -2.99
C VAL A 159 -12.74 21.69 -2.80
N VAL A 160 -13.11 22.56 -3.75
CA VAL A 160 -12.92 23.99 -3.63
C VAL A 160 -13.59 24.38 -2.32
N LEU A 161 -12.79 24.48 -1.26
CA LEU A 161 -13.21 25.01 0.02
C LEU A 161 -13.67 26.41 -0.30
N LEU A 162 -14.97 26.67 -0.15
CA LEU A 162 -15.46 28.04 -0.18
C LEU A 162 -14.60 28.81 0.82
N PRO A 163 -14.03 29.97 0.43
CA PRO A 163 -13.17 30.73 1.31
C PRO A 163 -13.91 31.00 2.62
N PRO A 164 -13.22 30.89 3.76
CA PRO A 164 -13.86 31.11 5.05
C PRO A 164 -14.51 32.49 5.07
N PRO A 165 -15.71 32.63 5.65
CA PRO A 165 -16.35 33.93 5.79
C PRO A 165 -15.40 34.90 6.54
N PRO A 166 -15.36 36.18 6.13
CA PRO A 166 -14.40 37.13 6.67
C PRO A 166 -14.55 37.26 8.19
N VAL A 167 -13.43 37.12 8.89
CA VAL A 167 -13.32 37.38 10.32
C VAL A 167 -13.45 38.89 10.53
N ASN A 168 -14.60 39.32 11.05
CA ASN A 168 -14.79 40.71 11.44
C ASN A 168 -13.99 41.03 12.71
N GLY A 169 -12.86 41.73 12.54
CA GLY A 169 -12.38 42.72 13.51
C GLY A 169 -11.13 42.34 14.33
N PRO A 170 -10.23 43.32 14.60
CA PRO A 170 -8.92 43.07 15.20
C PRO A 170 -8.96 43.12 16.73
N GLY A 171 -8.19 42.22 17.36
CA GLY A 171 -7.63 42.38 18.71
C GLY A 171 -8.64 42.50 19.86
N GLN A 172 -9.01 41.38 20.47
CA GLN A 172 -9.51 41.38 21.86
C GLN A 172 -8.75 40.36 22.71
N SER A 173 -8.10 40.90 23.73
CA SER A 173 -7.51 40.18 24.85
C SER A 173 -8.61 39.36 25.55
N LEU A 174 -8.40 38.06 25.68
CA LEU A 174 -9.30 37.14 26.38
C LEU A 174 -9.38 37.51 27.86
N ASN A 175 -10.52 38.05 28.30
CA ASN A 175 -10.83 38.32 29.70
C ASN A 175 -12.32 38.08 29.95
N GLY A 176 -12.71 36.82 30.21
CA GLY A 176 -14.00 36.50 30.81
C GLY A 176 -14.59 35.13 30.45
N ALA A 177 -15.31 34.53 31.41
CA ALA A 177 -16.04 33.27 31.25
C ALA A 177 -17.14 33.29 30.17
N ASN A 178 -17.57 34.48 29.71
CA ASN A 178 -18.54 34.62 28.62
C ASN A 178 -17.93 34.40 27.22
N ASP A 179 -16.61 34.56 27.07
CA ASP A 179 -15.93 34.37 25.77
C ASP A 179 -15.80 32.90 25.40
N MET A 180 -15.78 31.99 26.39
CA MET A 180 -15.74 30.55 26.15
C MET A 180 -17.06 30.01 25.59
N ALA A 181 -18.20 30.62 25.95
CA ALA A 181 -19.50 30.26 25.40
C ALA A 181 -19.65 30.67 23.92
N SER A 182 -19.13 31.84 23.53
CA SER A 182 -19.05 32.26 22.12
C SER A 182 -18.01 31.47 21.32
N ALA A 183 -16.90 31.07 21.94
CA ALA A 183 -15.96 30.16 21.32
C ALA A 183 -16.60 28.79 21.04
N MET A 184 -17.35 28.22 22.00
CA MET A 184 -18.06 26.95 21.81
C MET A 184 -19.16 27.05 20.73
N SER A 185 -19.89 28.17 20.63
CA SER A 185 -20.94 28.34 19.61
C SER A 185 -20.41 28.34 18.19
N SER A 186 -19.17 28.80 17.98
CA SER A 186 -18.48 28.73 16.68
C SER A 186 -17.85 27.37 16.36
N VAL A 187 -17.56 26.56 17.40
CA VAL A 187 -16.99 25.21 17.24
C VAL A 187 -18.06 24.16 16.93
N VAL A 188 -19.29 24.34 17.41
CA VAL A 188 -20.44 23.44 17.14
C VAL A 188 -20.71 23.22 15.64
N PRO A 189 -20.85 24.26 14.79
CA PRO A 189 -21.08 24.05 13.36
C PRO A 189 -19.88 23.42 12.65
N MET A 190 -18.65 23.69 13.12
CA MET A 190 -17.44 23.02 12.62
C MET A 190 -17.48 21.52 12.90
N TYR A 191 -17.82 21.13 14.15
CA TYR A 191 -17.98 19.73 14.53
C TYR A 191 -19.12 19.04 13.76
N ALA A 192 -20.24 19.73 13.54
CA ALA A 192 -21.35 19.21 12.75
C ALA A 192 -20.93 18.95 11.29
N SER A 193 -20.16 19.85 10.69
CA SER A 193 -19.64 19.69 9.32
C SER A 193 -18.65 18.53 9.21
N MET A 194 -17.78 18.36 10.20
CA MET A 194 -16.84 17.23 10.28
C MET A 194 -17.59 15.91 10.46
N ALA A 195 -18.56 15.85 11.37
CA ALA A 195 -19.38 14.67 11.60
C ALA A 195 -20.16 14.27 10.34
N LYS A 196 -20.76 15.25 9.64
CA LYS A 196 -21.44 15.01 8.37
C LYS A 196 -20.49 14.48 7.30
N SER A 197 -19.30 15.08 7.15
CA SER A 197 -18.31 14.62 6.18
C SER A 197 -17.86 13.18 6.43
N ILE A 198 -17.67 12.80 7.70
CA ILE A 198 -17.32 11.42 8.09
C ILE A 198 -18.47 10.46 7.74
N LEU A 199 -19.71 10.82 8.03
CA LEU A 199 -20.89 10.00 7.70
C LEU A 199 -21.08 9.83 6.19
N ASP A 200 -20.94 10.91 5.43
CA ASP A 200 -21.04 10.88 3.97
C ASP A 200 -19.94 10.01 3.35
N ALA A 201 -18.71 10.09 3.87
CA ALA A 201 -17.59 9.25 3.43
C ALA A 201 -17.83 7.77 3.73
N GLN A 202 -18.37 7.44 4.91
CA GLN A 202 -18.74 6.07 5.26
C GLN A 202 -19.86 5.54 4.38
N LEU A 203 -20.90 6.34 4.13
CA LEU A 203 -22.00 5.96 3.26
C LEU A 203 -21.52 5.70 1.82
N ALA A 204 -20.69 6.60 1.30
CA ALA A 204 -20.09 6.44 -0.03
C ALA A 204 -19.21 5.18 -0.13
N TYR A 205 -18.45 4.85 0.93
CA TYR A 205 -17.66 3.62 1.00
C TYR A 205 -18.54 2.36 0.92
N TYR A 206 -19.65 2.33 1.67
CA TYR A 206 -20.58 1.19 1.64
C TYR A 206 -21.35 1.05 0.33
N GLN A 207 -21.61 2.16 -0.37
CA GLN A 207 -22.31 2.17 -1.66
C GLN A 207 -21.46 1.70 -2.84
N GLN A 208 -20.14 1.53 -2.67
CA GLN A 208 -19.28 1.01 -3.73
C GLN A 208 -19.70 -0.41 -4.16
N PRO A 209 -19.78 -0.70 -5.48
CA PRO A 209 -20.15 -2.02 -5.98
C PRO A 209 -19.25 -3.11 -5.38
N GLY A 210 -19.88 -4.11 -4.77
CA GLY A 210 -19.18 -5.27 -4.18
C GLY A 210 -18.68 -5.10 -2.75
N LYS A 211 -18.64 -3.88 -2.18
CA LYS A 211 -18.14 -3.68 -0.81
C LYS A 211 -19.01 -4.31 0.26
N ILE A 212 -20.33 -4.25 0.12
CA ILE A 212 -21.25 -4.97 1.03
C ILE A 212 -20.99 -6.49 1.01
N ALA A 213 -20.70 -7.05 -0.16
CA ALA A 213 -20.39 -8.48 -0.29
C ALA A 213 -19.03 -8.84 0.34
N GLU A 214 -18.04 -7.96 0.22
CA GLU A 214 -16.73 -8.11 0.87
C GLU A 214 -16.85 -8.07 2.41
N ILE A 215 -17.62 -7.12 2.93
CA ILE A 215 -17.90 -6.97 4.36
C ILE A 215 -18.66 -8.18 4.90
N ALA A 216 -19.65 -8.69 4.15
CA ALA A 216 -20.38 -9.89 4.53
C ALA A 216 -19.44 -11.12 4.59
N LYS A 217 -18.53 -11.27 3.62
CA LYS A 217 -17.53 -12.35 3.63
C LYS A 217 -16.57 -12.22 4.82
N LEU A 218 -16.14 -11.01 5.15
CA LEU A 218 -15.27 -10.76 6.30
C LEU A 218 -15.97 -11.11 7.62
N ASN A 219 -17.19 -10.62 7.83
CA ASN A 219 -17.97 -10.92 9.03
C ASN A 219 -18.27 -12.41 9.16
N LYS A 220 -18.54 -13.11 8.05
CA LYS A 220 -18.70 -14.57 8.05
C LYS A 220 -17.41 -15.28 8.47
N LYS A 221 -16.26 -14.92 7.91
CA LYS A 221 -14.97 -15.51 8.29
C LYS A 221 -14.66 -15.28 9.77
N TYR A 222 -14.95 -14.08 10.27
CA TYR A 222 -14.74 -13.76 11.68
C TYR A 222 -15.67 -14.56 12.61
N TYR A 223 -16.94 -14.70 12.23
CA TYR A 223 -17.90 -15.56 12.91
C TYR A 223 -17.46 -17.03 12.95
N ASP A 224 -17.07 -17.58 11.79
CA ASP A 224 -16.61 -18.96 11.68
C ASP A 224 -15.36 -19.21 12.54
N ALA A 225 -14.46 -18.22 12.62
CA ALA A 225 -13.29 -18.28 13.49
C ALA A 225 -13.66 -18.28 14.98
N LEU A 226 -14.60 -17.43 15.41
CA LEU A 226 -15.07 -17.41 16.81
C LEU A 226 -15.70 -18.75 17.21
N LEU A 227 -16.51 -19.35 16.34
CA LEU A 227 -17.08 -20.68 16.62
C LEU A 227 -15.98 -21.75 16.75
N LYS A 228 -14.94 -21.68 15.91
CA LYS A 228 -13.81 -22.61 15.94
C LYS A 228 -13.00 -22.51 17.24
N GLU A 229 -12.86 -21.31 17.78
CA GLU A 229 -12.19 -21.05 19.06
C GLU A 229 -13.07 -21.38 20.29
N GLY A 230 -14.27 -21.93 20.08
CA GLY A 230 -15.14 -22.43 21.15
C GLY A 230 -16.11 -21.40 21.73
N PHE A 231 -16.29 -20.25 21.09
CA PHE A 231 -17.34 -19.31 21.49
C PHE A 231 -18.72 -19.85 21.12
N ALA A 232 -19.69 -19.69 22.03
CA ALA A 232 -21.08 -19.99 21.72
C ALA A 232 -21.63 -19.04 20.63
N MET A 233 -22.62 -19.49 19.86
CA MET A 233 -23.25 -18.67 18.80
C MET A 233 -23.61 -17.26 19.28
N ASP A 234 -24.27 -17.16 20.43
CA ASP A 234 -24.73 -15.88 20.97
C ASP A 234 -23.57 -14.97 21.40
N GLN A 235 -22.47 -15.56 21.88
CA GLN A 235 -21.26 -14.83 22.22
C GLN A 235 -20.55 -14.33 20.96
N ALA A 236 -20.46 -15.14 19.91
CA ALA A 236 -19.87 -14.76 18.64
C ALA A 236 -20.65 -13.62 17.96
N ILE A 237 -21.99 -13.69 17.95
CA ILE A 237 -22.84 -12.62 17.43
C ILE A 237 -22.66 -11.33 18.26
N LYS A 238 -22.61 -11.44 19.58
CA LYS A 238 -22.39 -10.29 20.47
C LYS A 238 -21.03 -9.63 20.19
N ILE A 239 -19.97 -10.42 20.01
CA ILE A 239 -18.62 -9.91 19.70
C ILE A 239 -18.59 -9.18 18.36
N ILE A 240 -19.19 -9.74 17.31
CA ILE A 240 -19.22 -9.11 15.98
C ILE A 240 -20.04 -7.82 15.99
N THR A 241 -21.13 -7.79 16.75
CA THR A 241 -22.00 -6.62 16.82
C THR A 241 -21.48 -5.54 17.76
N SER A 242 -20.76 -5.87 18.84
CA SER A 242 -20.16 -4.88 19.74
C SER A 242 -18.82 -4.34 19.21
N ASN A 243 -17.99 -5.21 18.64
CA ASN A 243 -16.64 -4.92 18.18
C ASN A 243 -16.54 -5.18 16.67
N SER A 244 -17.43 -4.55 15.91
CA SER A 244 -17.39 -4.62 14.45
C SER A 244 -15.99 -4.24 13.98
N LEU A 245 -15.38 -5.10 13.14
CA LEU A 245 -14.06 -4.87 12.54
C LEU A 245 -14.02 -3.60 11.67
N ILE A 246 -15.20 -3.07 11.34
CA ILE A 246 -15.38 -1.76 10.74
C ILE A 246 -15.81 -0.79 11.84
N PRO A 247 -15.08 0.32 12.05
CA PRO A 247 -15.43 1.29 13.06
C PRO A 247 -16.86 1.77 12.85
N LYS A 248 -17.73 1.48 13.82
CA LYS A 248 -19.05 2.10 13.88
C LYS A 248 -18.86 3.58 14.13
N SER A 249 -19.59 4.43 13.42
CA SER A 249 -19.73 5.83 13.81
C SER A 249 -20.15 5.85 15.27
N THR A 250 -19.29 6.33 16.17
CA THR A 250 -19.73 6.68 17.52
C THR A 250 -20.82 7.72 17.32
N SER A 251 -22.06 7.32 17.55
CA SER A 251 -23.16 8.25 17.71
C SER A 251 -22.71 9.26 18.75
N VAL A 252 -22.48 10.50 18.32
CA VAL A 252 -22.35 11.64 19.21
C VAL A 252 -23.75 11.83 19.79
N ASN A 253 -24.08 11.03 20.80
CA ASN A 253 -25.18 11.33 21.69
C ASN A 253 -24.71 12.52 22.53
N GLY A 254 -25.08 13.72 22.07
CA GLY A 254 -25.14 14.87 22.95
C GLY A 254 -26.20 14.59 24.01
N GLN A 255 -25.74 14.34 25.23
CA GLN A 255 -26.42 14.81 26.44
C GLN A 255 -25.67 16.02 26.94
#